data_AF-A0A956E0E6-F1
#
_entry.id   AF-A0A956E0E6-F1
#
_cell.length_a   1.000
_cell.length_b   1.000
_cell.length_c   1.000
_cell.angle_alpha   90.00
_cell.angle_beta   90.00
_cell.angle_gamma   90.00
#
_symmetry.space_group_name_H-M   'P 1'
#
loop_
_entity.id
_entity.type
_entity.pdbx_description
1 polymer ?
#
loop_
_entity_poly.entity_id
_entity_poly.type
_entity_poly.pdbx_seq_one_letter_code
_entity_poly.pdbx_strand_id
1 'polypeptide(L)'
;ALAVGCGGDVTYKSGVDGSKTAAELSDADVQAICAAAKETSEKWAENNKDALCNLTGGVAGALAGALGGGDPVAACETAVSDCKSSGVVPAETECNPKLEGCNVTVAELETCFNDTLAATEKVMDALASLTCTELTSENSNNALEQYVEPASCVAIEQKCPDISFGEPAIGTSTTS
;
A
#
# COMPACT_ATOMS: atom_id res chain seq x y z
N ALA A 1 24.09 -15.60 -12.24
CA ALA A 1 22.88 -14.95 -12.79
C ALA A 1 21.90 -14.82 -11.64
N LEU A 2 21.83 -13.64 -11.03
CA LEU A 2 20.92 -13.36 -9.92
C LEU A 2 19.55 -13.09 -10.53
N ALA A 3 18.58 -13.94 -10.24
CA ALA A 3 17.19 -13.70 -10.58
C ALA A 3 16.68 -12.57 -9.70
N VAL A 4 16.68 -11.35 -10.25
CA VAL A 4 15.94 -10.21 -9.71
C VAL A 4 14.49 -10.50 -10.06
N GLY A 5 13.77 -11.09 -9.10
CA GLY A 5 12.36 -11.46 -9.20
C GLY A 5 11.68 -11.15 -7.88
N CYS A 6 11.81 -9.91 -7.40
CA CYS A 6 10.87 -9.34 -6.45
C CYS A 6 9.78 -8.68 -7.29
N GLY A 7 8.53 -9.11 -7.13
CA GLY A 7 7.43 -8.76 -8.02
C GLY A 7 6.80 -10.02 -8.61
N GLY A 8 6.24 -10.87 -7.74
CA GLY A 8 5.27 -11.83 -8.23
C GLY A 8 4.08 -11.03 -8.77
N ASP A 9 3.66 -11.28 -10.02
CA ASP A 9 2.58 -10.55 -10.69
C ASP A 9 1.27 -10.62 -9.87
N VAL A 10 1.10 -9.73 -8.88
CA VAL A 10 -0.14 -9.63 -8.10
C VAL A 10 -1.09 -8.75 -8.90
N THR A 11 -2.01 -9.40 -9.59
CA THR A 11 -3.09 -8.71 -10.31
C THR A 11 -4.38 -8.75 -9.49
N TYR A 12 -4.95 -7.58 -9.24
CA TYR A 12 -6.28 -7.44 -8.66
C TYR A 12 -7.35 -7.75 -9.69
N LYS A 13 -8.27 -8.67 -9.33
CA LYS A 13 -9.50 -8.96 -10.05
C LYS A 13 -10.63 -9.22 -9.05
N SER A 14 -11.69 -8.44 -9.15
CA SER A 14 -12.86 -8.54 -8.26
C SER A 14 -13.73 -9.77 -8.52
N GLY A 15 -13.72 -10.27 -9.76
CA GLY A 15 -14.66 -11.29 -10.24
C GLY A 15 -16.06 -10.76 -10.53
N VAL A 16 -16.30 -9.46 -10.32
CA VAL A 16 -17.55 -8.77 -10.69
C VAL A 16 -17.48 -8.37 -12.16
N ASP A 17 -18.64 -8.29 -12.82
CA ASP A 17 -18.73 -7.83 -14.21
C ASP A 17 -18.15 -6.41 -14.34
N GLY A 18 -17.08 -6.30 -15.13
CA GLY A 18 -16.35 -5.05 -15.34
C GLY A 18 -17.17 -3.91 -15.94
N SER A 19 -18.32 -4.19 -16.56
CA SER A 19 -19.21 -3.18 -17.15
C SER A 19 -20.20 -2.58 -16.15
N LYS A 20 -20.41 -3.21 -14.99
CA LYS A 20 -21.26 -2.65 -13.93
C LYS A 20 -20.67 -1.34 -13.42
N THR A 21 -21.53 -0.35 -13.27
CA THR A 21 -21.19 0.90 -12.59
C THR A 21 -21.36 0.76 -11.09
N ALA A 22 -20.74 1.66 -10.33
CA ALA A 22 -20.86 1.75 -8.88
C ALA A 22 -22.32 1.76 -8.38
N ALA A 23 -23.22 2.43 -9.12
CA ALA A 23 -24.65 2.47 -8.80
C ALA A 23 -25.40 1.15 -9.07
N GLU A 24 -24.83 0.24 -9.86
CA GLU A 24 -25.41 -1.07 -10.20
C GLU A 24 -24.91 -2.21 -9.31
N LEU A 25 -23.99 -1.92 -8.39
CA LEU A 25 -23.41 -2.93 -7.50
C LEU A 25 -24.42 -3.33 -6.43
N SER A 26 -24.65 -4.63 -6.31
CA SER A 26 -25.32 -5.22 -5.16
C SER A 26 -24.39 -5.33 -3.96
N ASP A 27 -24.94 -5.53 -2.77
CA ASP A 27 -24.14 -5.82 -1.55
C ASP A 27 -23.19 -7.02 -1.77
N ALA A 28 -23.62 -8.01 -2.55
CA ALA A 28 -22.80 -9.17 -2.88
C ALA A 28 -21.63 -8.81 -3.82
N ASP A 29 -21.85 -7.89 -4.78
CA ASP A 29 -20.77 -7.39 -5.64
C ASP A 29 -19.75 -6.59 -4.82
N VAL A 30 -20.21 -5.74 -3.90
CA VAL A 30 -19.34 -4.98 -2.99
C VAL A 30 -18.53 -5.93 -2.12
N GLN A 31 -19.16 -6.94 -1.51
CA GLN A 31 -18.44 -7.96 -0.72
C GLN A 31 -17.39 -8.72 -1.55
N ALA A 32 -17.68 -9.03 -2.83
CA ALA A 32 -16.72 -9.69 -3.71
C ALA A 32 -15.50 -8.81 -4.03
N ILE A 33 -15.74 -7.54 -4.36
CA ILE A 33 -14.69 -6.51 -4.54
C ILE A 33 -13.80 -6.43 -3.29
N CYS A 34 -14.43 -6.34 -2.11
CA CYS A 34 -13.74 -6.25 -0.84
C CYS A 34 -12.88 -7.48 -0.52
N ALA A 35 -13.45 -8.68 -0.72
CA ALA A 35 -12.74 -9.94 -0.49
C ALA A 35 -11.53 -10.07 -1.43
N ALA A 36 -11.70 -9.72 -2.71
CA ALA A 36 -10.62 -9.72 -3.69
C ALA A 36 -9.52 -8.70 -3.33
N ALA A 37 -9.89 -7.50 -2.86
CA ALA A 37 -8.93 -6.47 -2.50
C ALA A 37 -8.12 -6.89 -1.27
N LYS A 38 -8.77 -7.50 -0.28
CA LYS A 38 -8.11 -8.08 0.89
C LYS A 38 -7.12 -9.19 0.49
N GLU A 39 -7.58 -10.17 -0.29
CA GLU A 39 -6.72 -11.28 -0.73
C GLU A 39 -5.52 -10.78 -1.55
N THR A 40 -5.75 -9.81 -2.43
CA THR A 40 -4.70 -9.18 -3.25
C THR A 40 -3.70 -8.44 -2.37
N SER A 41 -4.18 -7.65 -1.41
CA SER A 41 -3.33 -6.92 -0.45
C SER A 41 -2.50 -7.88 0.41
N GLU A 42 -3.10 -8.97 0.91
CA GLU A 42 -2.40 -10.01 1.67
C GLU A 42 -1.29 -10.67 0.84
N LYS A 43 -1.58 -11.04 -0.42
CA LYS A 43 -0.58 -11.59 -1.34
C LYS A 43 0.52 -10.60 -1.67
N TRP A 44 0.15 -9.35 -1.93
CA TRP A 44 1.11 -8.28 -2.21
C TRP A 44 2.01 -8.03 -1.01
N ALA A 45 1.44 -7.96 0.20
CA ALA A 45 2.20 -7.76 1.44
C ALA A 45 3.16 -8.91 1.72
N GLU A 46 2.76 -10.16 1.47
CA GLU A 46 3.64 -11.32 1.59
C GLU A 46 4.78 -11.27 0.56
N ASN A 47 4.47 -10.95 -0.70
CA ASN A 47 5.49 -10.81 -1.75
C ASN A 47 6.48 -9.67 -1.48
N ASN A 48 6.05 -8.64 -0.75
CA ASN A 48 6.83 -7.46 -0.41
C ASN A 48 7.25 -7.42 1.07
N LYS A 49 7.19 -8.56 1.76
CA LYS A 49 7.42 -8.65 3.21
C LYS A 49 8.75 -8.05 3.63
N ASP A 50 9.83 -8.31 2.89
CA ASP A 50 11.15 -7.77 3.21
C ASP A 50 11.18 -6.24 3.11
N ALA A 51 10.57 -5.67 2.06
CA ALA A 51 10.47 -4.22 1.86
C ALA A 51 9.64 -3.55 2.97
N LEU A 52 8.49 -4.13 3.30
CA LEU A 52 7.61 -3.66 4.36
C LEU A 52 8.26 -3.76 5.74
N CYS A 53 9.03 -4.82 6.01
CA CYS A 53 9.80 -4.94 7.23
C CYS A 53 10.94 -3.93 7.31
N ASN A 54 11.64 -3.66 6.20
CA ASN A 54 12.66 -2.60 6.16
C ASN A 54 12.03 -1.22 6.42
N LEU A 55 10.88 -0.93 5.82
CA LEU A 55 10.18 0.34 6.03
C LEU A 55 9.76 0.52 7.50
N THR A 56 9.10 -0.49 8.08
CA THR A 56 8.68 -0.45 9.50
C THR A 56 9.87 -0.36 10.46
N GLY A 57 10.95 -1.09 10.16
CA GLY A 57 12.20 -0.99 10.91
C GLY A 57 12.85 0.39 10.82
N GLY A 58 12.86 1.01 9.65
CA GLY A 58 13.35 2.38 9.44
C GLY A 58 12.59 3.40 10.29
N VAL A 59 11.26 3.30 10.33
CA VAL A 59 10.41 4.15 11.19
C VAL A 59 10.73 3.94 12.66
N ALA A 60 10.89 2.68 13.10
CA ALA A 60 11.24 2.37 14.48
C ALA A 60 12.63 2.92 14.87
N GLY A 61 13.62 2.79 13.99
CA GLY A 61 14.96 3.34 14.17
C GLY A 61 14.97 4.86 14.26
N ALA A 62 14.23 5.53 13.37
CA ALA A 62 14.06 6.98 13.39
C ALA A 62 13.41 7.46 14.70
N LEU A 63 12.37 6.76 15.17
CA LEU A 63 11.70 7.07 16.43
C LEU A 63 12.63 6.86 17.64
N ALA A 64 13.40 5.77 17.66
CA ALA A 64 14.36 5.48 18.74
C ALA A 64 15.46 6.57 18.83
N GLY A 65 15.93 7.07 17.68
CA GLY A 65 16.85 8.20 17.61
C GLY A 65 16.25 9.50 18.12
N ALA A 66 14.99 9.80 17.74
CA ALA A 66 14.29 11.01 18.18
C ALA A 66 13.99 11.04 19.68
N LEU A 67 13.72 9.88 20.29
CA LEU A 67 13.47 9.75 21.73
C LEU A 67 14.76 9.69 22.58
N GLY A 68 15.94 9.78 21.94
CA GLY A 68 17.24 9.95 22.61
C GLY A 68 17.72 8.77 23.45
N GLY A 69 17.12 7.59 23.30
CA GLY A 69 17.28 6.46 24.24
C GLY A 69 18.10 5.27 23.75
N GLY A 70 18.46 5.19 22.47
CA GLY A 70 19.14 4.00 21.93
C GLY A 70 19.87 4.23 20.60
N ASP A 71 20.62 3.22 20.17
CA ASP A 71 21.25 3.19 18.85
C ASP A 71 20.15 3.00 17.78
N PRO A 72 19.92 3.98 16.89
CA PRO A 72 18.85 3.93 15.90
C PRO A 72 19.04 2.81 14.88
N VAL A 73 20.29 2.42 14.58
CA VAL A 73 20.58 1.32 13.65
C VAL A 73 20.22 0.00 14.30
N ALA A 74 20.64 -0.23 15.54
CA ALA A 74 20.30 -1.46 16.27
C ALA A 74 18.78 -1.59 16.50
N ALA A 75 18.08 -0.49 16.77
CA ALA A 75 16.63 -0.47 16.89
C ALA A 75 15.94 -0.82 15.56
N CYS A 76 16.43 -0.28 14.43
CA CYS A 76 15.96 -0.65 13.11
C CYS A 76 16.19 -2.14 12.83
N GLU A 77 17.42 -2.65 13.02
CA GLU A 77 17.75 -4.06 12.76
C GLU A 77 16.89 -5.02 13.58
N THR A 78 16.64 -4.68 14.86
CA THR A 78 15.75 -5.44 15.73
C THR A 78 14.32 -5.45 15.20
N ALA A 79 13.77 -4.28 14.85
CA ALA A 79 12.42 -4.17 14.32
C ALA A 79 12.24 -4.88 12.97
N VAL A 80 13.24 -4.80 12.07
CA VAL A 80 13.25 -5.57 10.82
C VAL A 80 13.23 -7.07 11.11
N SER A 81 14.11 -7.54 12.00
CA SER A 81 14.19 -8.95 12.39
C SER A 81 12.89 -9.46 12.99
N ASP A 82 12.28 -8.69 13.89
CA ASP A 82 11.02 -9.01 14.53
C ASP A 82 9.89 -9.08 13.51
N CYS A 83 9.77 -8.07 12.62
CA CYS A 83 8.78 -8.06 11.55
C CYS A 83 8.91 -9.27 10.62
N LYS A 84 10.13 -9.65 10.24
CA LYS A 84 10.35 -10.84 9.40
C LYS A 84 9.92 -12.12 10.11
N SER A 85 10.08 -12.18 11.43
CA SER A 85 9.74 -13.33 12.25
C SER A 85 8.24 -13.45 12.57
N SER A 86 7.55 -12.33 12.79
CA SER A 86 6.12 -12.28 13.11
C SER A 86 5.22 -12.28 11.87
N GLY A 87 5.74 -11.86 10.72
CA GLY A 87 4.94 -11.64 9.51
C GLY A 87 4.38 -10.22 9.44
N VAL A 88 4.08 -9.77 8.22
CA VAL A 88 3.40 -8.49 8.01
C VAL A 88 1.90 -8.76 8.14
N VAL A 89 1.26 -8.16 9.14
CA VAL A 89 -0.20 -8.15 9.23
C VAL A 89 -0.67 -6.89 8.52
N PRO A 90 -1.31 -6.99 7.34
CA PRO A 90 -1.90 -5.81 6.71
C PRO A 90 -2.93 -5.20 7.65
N ALA A 91 -3.01 -3.88 7.68
CA ALA A 91 -4.03 -3.19 8.46
C ALA A 91 -5.42 -3.68 8.02
N GLU A 92 -6.30 -3.98 8.99
CA GLU A 92 -7.69 -4.30 8.68
C GLU A 92 -8.39 -3.02 8.22
N THR A 93 -8.38 -2.78 6.91
CA THR A 93 -9.17 -1.71 6.32
C THR A 93 -10.61 -2.20 6.21
N GLU A 94 -11.53 -1.56 6.94
CA GLU A 94 -12.96 -1.78 6.73
C GLU A 94 -13.30 -1.46 5.28
N CYS A 95 -13.67 -2.48 4.51
CA CYS A 95 -14.06 -2.27 3.13
C CYS A 95 -15.49 -1.72 3.09
N ASN A 96 -15.59 -0.40 3.06
CA ASN A 96 -16.85 0.31 2.97
C ASN A 96 -16.75 1.39 1.87
N PRO A 97 -16.67 1.00 0.58
CA PRO A 97 -16.54 1.98 -0.48
C PRO A 97 -17.88 2.72 -0.60
N LYS A 98 -17.86 4.03 -0.31
CA LYS A 98 -19.02 4.90 -0.51
C LYS A 98 -19.19 5.21 -1.99
N LEU A 99 -19.77 4.27 -2.73
CA LEU A 99 -19.89 4.35 -4.19
C LEU A 99 -21.18 5.04 -4.67
N GLU A 100 -22.01 5.52 -3.75
CA GLU A 100 -23.27 6.17 -4.09
C GLU A 100 -23.05 7.43 -4.95
N GLY A 101 -23.75 7.52 -6.08
CA GLY A 101 -23.64 8.67 -7.00
C GLY A 101 -22.43 8.66 -7.95
N CYS A 102 -21.58 7.64 -7.86
CA CYS A 102 -20.42 7.47 -8.73
C CYS A 102 -20.76 6.63 -9.97
N ASN A 103 -20.36 7.10 -11.16
CA ASN A 103 -20.58 6.38 -12.42
C ASN A 103 -19.31 5.65 -12.92
N VAL A 104 -18.41 5.30 -12.00
CA VAL A 104 -17.22 4.50 -12.33
C VAL A 104 -17.64 3.06 -12.59
N THR A 105 -17.02 2.42 -13.58
CA THR A 105 -17.20 0.99 -13.82
C THR A 105 -16.27 0.16 -12.95
N VAL A 106 -16.64 -1.09 -12.68
CA VAL A 106 -15.77 -2.05 -11.98
C VAL A 106 -14.43 -2.23 -12.72
N ALA A 107 -14.43 -2.23 -14.06
CA ALA A 107 -13.20 -2.33 -14.84
C ALA A 107 -12.25 -1.13 -14.63
N GLU A 108 -12.79 0.08 -14.50
CA GLU A 108 -12.00 1.27 -14.19
C GLU A 108 -11.42 1.19 -12.78
N LEU A 109 -12.22 0.77 -11.78
CA LEU A 109 -11.73 0.51 -10.42
C LEU A 109 -10.61 -0.53 -10.39
N GLU A 110 -10.78 -1.64 -11.09
CA GLU A 110 -9.74 -2.67 -11.21
C GLU A 110 -8.47 -2.13 -11.85
N THR A 111 -8.59 -1.27 -12.87
CA THR A 111 -7.44 -0.67 -13.55
C THR A 111 -6.69 0.27 -12.60
N CYS A 112 -7.40 1.16 -11.90
CA CYS A 112 -6.79 2.02 -10.88
C CYS A 112 -6.09 1.20 -9.80
N PHE A 113 -6.72 0.16 -9.27
CA PHE A 113 -6.09 -0.67 -8.23
C PHE A 113 -4.79 -1.33 -8.71
N ASN A 114 -4.80 -1.90 -9.91
CA ASN A 114 -3.62 -2.54 -10.49
C ASN A 114 -2.50 -1.53 -10.79
N ASP A 115 -2.84 -0.35 -11.32
CA ASP A 115 -1.84 0.70 -11.56
C ASP A 115 -1.26 1.23 -10.24
N THR A 116 -2.08 1.33 -9.18
CA THR A 116 -1.62 1.71 -7.83
C THR A 116 -0.68 0.67 -7.27
N LEU A 117 -1.00 -0.63 -7.38
CA LEU A 117 -0.08 -1.70 -6.98
C LEU A 117 1.26 -1.55 -7.70
N ALA A 118 1.26 -1.36 -9.02
CA ALA A 118 2.48 -1.19 -9.81
C ALA A 118 3.26 0.09 -9.43
N ALA A 119 2.58 1.18 -9.06
CA ALA A 119 3.22 2.39 -8.57
C ALA A 119 3.83 2.17 -7.18
N THR A 120 3.11 1.51 -6.28
CA THR A 120 3.59 1.18 -4.93
C THR A 120 4.75 0.19 -4.97
N GLU A 121 4.76 -0.78 -5.89
CA GLU A 121 5.89 -1.71 -6.07
C GLU A 121 7.19 -0.97 -6.35
N LYS A 122 7.19 0.08 -7.18
CA LYS A 122 8.39 0.89 -7.44
C LYS A 122 8.92 1.56 -6.18
N VAL A 123 8.02 2.06 -5.34
CA VAL A 123 8.37 2.66 -4.04
C VAL A 123 8.93 1.59 -3.12
N MET A 124 8.32 0.40 -3.07
CA MET A 124 8.80 -0.71 -2.26
C MET A 124 10.16 -1.21 -2.72
N ASP A 125 10.42 -1.30 -4.03
CA ASP A 125 11.73 -1.65 -4.58
C ASP A 125 12.81 -0.64 -4.16
N ALA A 126 12.47 0.66 -4.22
CA ALA A 126 13.36 1.71 -3.75
C ALA A 126 13.66 1.56 -2.25
N LEU A 127 12.65 1.33 -1.42
CA LEU A 127 12.80 1.15 0.03
C LEU A 127 13.52 -0.16 0.40
N ALA A 128 13.26 -1.25 -0.33
CA ALA A 128 13.88 -2.55 -0.11
C ALA A 128 15.40 -2.51 -0.33
N SER A 129 15.86 -1.60 -1.20
CA SER A 129 17.28 -1.42 -1.49
C SER A 129 18.05 -0.69 -0.37
N LEU A 130 17.36 -0.04 0.57
CA LEU A 130 17.97 0.73 1.65
C LEU A 130 18.32 -0.15 2.85
N THR A 131 19.50 0.06 3.41
CA THR A 131 19.88 -0.51 4.72
C THR A 131 19.34 0.32 5.89
N CYS A 132 19.37 -0.22 7.11
CA CYS A 132 19.00 0.53 8.33
C CYS A 132 19.79 1.83 8.53
N THR A 133 21.03 1.91 8.02
CA THR A 133 21.84 3.13 8.05
C THR A 133 21.39 4.14 6.99
N GLU A 134 20.85 3.67 5.87
CA GLU A 134 20.38 4.49 4.75
C GLU A 134 18.91 4.89 4.88
N LEU A 135 18.12 4.24 5.74
CA LEU A 135 16.73 4.56 6.06
C LEU A 135 16.64 5.85 6.90
N THR A 136 17.12 6.95 6.34
CA THR A 136 16.94 8.30 6.86
C THR A 136 15.59 8.86 6.43
N SER A 137 15.11 9.90 7.10
CA SER A 137 13.90 10.62 6.66
C SER A 137 14.05 11.17 5.23
N GLU A 138 15.25 11.60 4.84
CA GLU A 138 15.53 12.11 3.49
C GLU A 138 15.38 11.01 2.43
N ASN A 139 16.04 9.86 2.61
CA ASN A 139 15.97 8.77 1.65
C ASN A 139 14.58 8.13 1.58
N SER A 140 13.89 8.05 2.72
CA SER A 140 12.51 7.57 2.78
C SER A 140 11.57 8.52 2.03
N ASN A 141 11.72 9.84 2.22
CA ASN A 141 10.95 10.83 1.48
C ASN A 141 11.26 10.77 -0.02
N ASN A 142 12.53 10.64 -0.42
CA ASN A 142 12.93 10.50 -1.83
C ASN A 142 12.32 9.25 -2.47
N ALA A 143 12.16 8.15 -1.72
CA ALA A 143 11.46 6.95 -2.21
C ALA A 143 9.95 7.21 -2.36
N LEU A 144 9.33 7.89 -1.39
CA LEU A 144 7.91 8.24 -1.43
C LEU A 144 7.59 9.27 -2.52
N GLU A 145 8.49 10.19 -2.84
CA GLU A 145 8.34 11.14 -3.94
C GLU A 145 8.31 10.47 -5.33
N GLN A 146 8.75 9.22 -5.43
CA GLN A 146 8.58 8.42 -6.65
C GLN A 146 7.15 7.89 -6.81
N TYR A 147 6.35 7.93 -5.74
CA TYR A 147 4.93 7.64 -5.85
C TYR A 147 4.25 8.74 -6.66
N VAL A 148 3.81 8.37 -7.85
CA VAL A 148 2.95 9.21 -8.67
C VAL A 148 1.61 8.51 -8.74
N GLU A 149 0.57 9.22 -8.33
CA GLU A 149 -0.78 8.69 -8.42
C GLU A 149 -1.10 8.32 -9.88
N PRO A 150 -1.57 7.08 -10.14
CA PRO A 150 -1.91 6.68 -11.50
C PRO A 150 -2.99 7.54 -12.13
N ALA A 151 -2.83 7.84 -13.42
CA ALA A 151 -3.83 8.60 -14.18
C ALA A 151 -5.22 7.93 -14.19
N SER A 152 -5.26 6.59 -14.08
CA SER A 152 -6.48 5.82 -13.94
C SER A 152 -7.22 6.13 -12.63
N CYS A 153 -6.51 6.35 -11.53
CA CYS A 153 -7.10 6.74 -10.24
C CYS A 153 -7.56 8.19 -10.23
N VAL A 154 -6.74 9.12 -10.74
CA VAL A 154 -7.09 10.54 -10.89
C VAL A 154 -8.38 10.71 -11.72
N ALA A 155 -8.55 9.89 -12.77
CA ALA A 155 -9.76 9.89 -13.59
C ALA A 155 -11.01 9.44 -12.82
N ILE A 156 -10.87 8.57 -11.83
CA ILE A 156 -11.98 8.12 -10.96
C ILE A 156 -12.34 9.22 -9.98
N GLU A 157 -11.36 9.86 -9.33
CA GLU A 157 -11.62 10.97 -8.40
C GLU A 157 -12.39 12.12 -9.07
N GLN A 158 -12.06 12.43 -10.32
CA GLN A 158 -12.78 13.44 -11.10
C GLN A 158 -14.24 13.04 -11.40
N LYS A 159 -14.51 11.74 -11.55
CA LYS A 159 -15.87 11.22 -11.77
C LYS A 159 -16.66 11.10 -10.47
N CYS A 160 -15.97 10.93 -9.36
CA CYS A 160 -16.53 10.53 -8.08
C CYS A 160 -15.89 11.32 -6.94
N PRO A 161 -16.15 12.64 -6.86
CA PRO A 161 -15.47 13.55 -5.93
C PRO A 161 -15.79 13.25 -4.45
N ASP A 162 -16.87 12.52 -4.18
CA ASP A 162 -17.25 12.10 -2.82
C ASP A 162 -16.59 10.78 -2.40
N ILE A 163 -15.91 10.10 -3.33
CA ILE A 163 -15.07 8.95 -3.02
C ILE A 163 -13.67 9.48 -2.68
N SER A 164 -13.35 9.55 -1.39
CA SER A 164 -11.94 9.43 -1.03
C SER A 164 -11.63 7.95 -0.93
N PHE A 165 -10.75 7.48 -1.82
CA PHE A 165 -9.95 6.30 -1.48
C PHE A 165 -9.08 6.77 -0.35
N GLY A 166 -9.53 6.53 0.90
CA GLY A 166 -8.96 7.16 2.09
C GLY A 166 -7.45 7.22 1.95
N GLU A 167 -6.89 8.43 2.06
CA GLU A 167 -5.44 8.66 2.00
C GLU A 167 -4.80 7.49 2.74
N PRO A 168 -3.86 6.73 2.12
CA PRO A 168 -3.20 5.65 2.82
C PRO A 168 -2.71 6.28 4.11
N ALA A 169 -3.18 5.77 5.25
CA ALA A 169 -2.87 6.32 6.55
C ALA A 169 -1.40 6.01 6.85
N ILE A 170 -0.49 6.62 6.10
CA ILE A 170 0.91 6.74 6.44
C ILE A 170 0.91 7.82 7.52
N GLY A 171 0.57 7.39 8.74
CA GLY A 171 0.13 8.25 9.84
C GLY A 171 0.97 9.52 10.00
N THR A 172 0.52 10.62 9.43
CA THR A 172 0.78 11.95 9.95
C THR A 172 -0.24 12.16 11.06
N SER A 173 -0.03 11.49 12.18
CA SER A 173 -0.69 11.89 13.43
C SER A 173 -0.14 13.25 13.82
N THR A 174 -0.65 14.31 13.19
CA THR A 174 -0.49 15.68 13.65
C THR A 174 -1.30 15.79 14.94
N THR A 175 -0.65 15.42 16.03
CA THR A 175 -1.13 15.69 17.39
C THR A 175 -1.25 17.20 17.52
N SER A 176 -2.49 17.71 17.59
CA SER A 176 -2.78 19.09 17.97
C SER A 176 -2.91 19.19 19.48
#